data_AF-A0A3B8PMS3-F1
#
_entry.id   AF-A0A3B8PMS3-F1
#
_cell.length_a   1.000
_cell.length_b   1.000
_cell.length_c   1.000
_cell.angle_alpha   90.00
_cell.angle_beta   90.00
_cell.angle_gamma   90.00
#
_symmetry.space_group_name_H-M   'P 1'
#
loop_
_entity.id
_entity.type
_entity.pdbx_description
1 polymer ?
#
loop_
_entity_poly.entity_id
_entity_poly.type
_entity_poly.pdbx_seq_one_letter_code
_entity_poly.pdbx_strand_id
1 'polypeptide(L)'
;FYVERHSASTAANKAFIVNRVGDFGFIIGLMILITSFGTFNFTSYNDRGASDQPGLFEMVRDHHGTVHVDETDQGRVVKFQTSDEAHGSDESHGSIPYWLLVAAGLGIFAGCVGKSAQFPLQTWLPDAMEGPTPVSALVHSATMVAAGVYLAGRFFPVFLPEVLLTIAYTGAITLFVAATIAVVATDIKRVLAYSTISQLGYMMLAIGLGGWAAGLFHLITHAFFKSLMFLASGSVIVGCHHEQEMTRMGGLRKKMPITAYTMLVGVIAICGLAIPWTWAVPSIASGWDIAFSGYHSKDAIVATALTYANLNPIHSLLFFAPLITAGITAFYMFRLWFYTFAGEPRDQELYDHCHESPWVMTGPLLVLAFFAVACAIGGEQGTLFQLLSQSETHVQDVAGSAINLPTHTDIAGFHGQAGVLALLVAGLGTLLAYLMYCRRTPDPSLIKRQFAATHEFLVEKWRFDELYDAMFVRPVHVVASWFTGFDHRVLDGILHWFARTGVTVSGWDRRFDESVVDGIVNWVAKKTQEVGRSLQTVQTGRLRQYVMFIALGVVTLFVLIFALFPET
;
A
#
# COMPACT_ATOMS: atom_id res chain seq x y z
N PHE A 1 -4.24 5.83 -15.19
CA PHE A 1 -4.25 7.18 -15.81
C PHE A 1 -3.65 7.11 -17.21
N TYR A 2 -2.33 6.96 -17.38
CA TYR A 2 -1.70 6.76 -18.69
C TYR A 2 -1.74 5.30 -19.14
N VAL A 3 -2.89 4.82 -19.62
CA VAL A 3 -3.07 3.39 -19.99
C VAL A 3 -2.23 2.95 -21.19
N GLU A 4 -1.84 3.89 -22.06
CA GLU A 4 -1.04 3.62 -23.25
C GLU A 4 0.45 3.34 -22.94
N ARG A 5 0.93 3.76 -21.75
CA ARG A 5 2.33 3.54 -21.33
C ARG A 5 2.43 2.22 -20.60
N HIS A 6 3.12 1.25 -21.21
CA HIS A 6 3.35 -0.05 -20.59
C HIS A 6 4.07 0.08 -19.23
N SER A 7 5.03 1.00 -19.09
CA SER A 7 5.73 1.28 -17.83
C SER A 7 4.75 1.67 -16.70
N ALA A 8 3.77 2.53 -17.01
CA ALA A 8 2.76 2.97 -16.06
C ALA A 8 1.78 1.84 -15.67
N SER A 9 1.43 0.96 -16.61
CA SER A 9 0.60 -0.22 -16.32
C SER A 9 1.34 -1.21 -15.41
N THR A 10 2.61 -1.52 -15.70
CA THR A 10 3.43 -2.39 -14.86
C THR A 10 3.64 -1.81 -13.46
N ALA A 11 3.88 -0.50 -13.35
CA ALA A 11 4.02 0.19 -12.08
C ALA A 11 2.72 0.12 -11.25
N ALA A 12 1.56 0.31 -11.89
CA ALA A 12 0.27 0.20 -11.22
C ALA A 12 0.01 -1.22 -10.69
N ASN A 13 0.33 -2.25 -11.48
CA ASN A 13 0.20 -3.65 -11.05
C ASN A 13 1.12 -3.97 -9.88
N LYS A 14 2.39 -3.54 -9.94
CA LYS A 14 3.35 -3.73 -8.83
C LYS A 14 2.84 -3.05 -7.56
N ALA A 15 2.40 -1.79 -7.65
CA ALA A 15 1.82 -1.07 -6.53
C ALA A 15 0.61 -1.81 -5.94
N PHE A 16 -0.32 -2.29 -6.78
CA PHE A 16 -1.48 -3.02 -6.29
C PHE A 16 -1.08 -4.31 -5.56
N ILE A 17 -0.26 -5.16 -6.19
CA ILE A 17 0.14 -6.47 -5.65
C ILE A 17 0.90 -6.30 -4.32
N VAL A 18 1.91 -5.42 -4.28
CA VAL A 18 2.73 -5.22 -3.07
C VAL A 18 1.88 -4.71 -1.91
N ASN A 19 0.92 -3.82 -2.17
CA ASN A 19 0.00 -3.36 -1.14
C ASN A 19 -0.96 -4.44 -0.66
N ARG A 20 -1.40 -5.36 -1.54
CA ARG A 20 -2.27 -6.48 -1.16
C ARG A 20 -1.59 -7.48 -0.24
N VAL A 21 -0.28 -7.65 -0.35
CA VAL A 21 0.50 -8.48 0.58
C VAL A 21 0.43 -7.91 2.00
N GLY A 22 0.58 -6.58 2.15
CA GLY A 22 0.38 -5.92 3.45
C GLY A 22 -1.06 -6.03 3.95
N ASP A 23 -2.05 -5.83 3.08
CA ASP A 23 -3.47 -5.93 3.42
C ASP A 23 -3.86 -7.34 3.92
N PHE A 24 -3.21 -8.40 3.42
CA PHE A 24 -3.42 -9.77 3.91
C PHE A 24 -2.98 -9.93 5.37
N GLY A 25 -1.78 -9.43 5.72
CA GLY A 25 -1.32 -9.42 7.11
C GLY A 25 -2.22 -8.59 8.02
N PHE A 26 -2.69 -7.44 7.54
CA PHE A 26 -3.62 -6.58 8.27
C PHE A 26 -4.93 -7.30 8.61
N ILE A 27 -5.51 -8.02 7.65
CA ILE A 27 -6.74 -8.79 7.85
C ILE A 27 -6.50 -9.88 8.91
N ILE A 28 -5.38 -10.59 8.87
CA ILE A 28 -5.05 -11.61 9.89
C ILE A 28 -4.98 -10.97 11.28
N GLY A 29 -4.26 -9.85 11.43
CA GLY A 29 -4.17 -9.15 12.71
C GLY A 29 -5.54 -8.71 13.23
N LEU A 30 -6.38 -8.17 12.36
CA LEU A 30 -7.73 -7.72 12.66
C LEU A 30 -8.66 -8.89 13.03
N MET A 31 -8.52 -10.06 12.38
CA MET A 31 -9.26 -11.29 12.72
C MET A 31 -8.87 -11.85 14.09
N ILE A 32 -7.59 -11.75 14.48
CA ILE A 32 -7.15 -12.14 15.82
C ILE A 32 -7.77 -11.19 16.86
N LEU A 33 -7.66 -9.88 16.65
CA LEU A 33 -8.21 -8.89 17.59
C LEU A 33 -9.73 -9.04 17.76
N ILE A 34 -10.50 -9.21 16.69
CA ILE A 34 -11.97 -9.36 16.81
C ILE A 34 -12.37 -10.67 17.48
N THR A 35 -11.62 -11.74 17.25
CA THR A 35 -11.90 -13.05 17.84
C THR A 35 -11.57 -13.06 19.34
N SER A 36 -10.57 -12.30 19.77
CA SER A 36 -10.18 -12.21 21.18
C SER A 36 -10.95 -11.15 21.96
N PHE A 37 -11.17 -9.96 21.41
CA PHE A 37 -11.76 -8.81 22.12
C PHE A 37 -13.23 -8.55 21.77
N GLY A 38 -13.76 -9.14 20.68
CA GLY A 38 -15.16 -8.98 20.29
C GLY A 38 -15.56 -7.59 19.79
N THR A 39 -14.62 -6.65 19.65
CA THR A 39 -14.90 -5.27 19.22
C THR A 39 -13.89 -4.74 18.20
N PHE A 40 -14.35 -3.81 17.35
CA PHE A 40 -13.49 -2.97 16.49
C PHE A 40 -13.38 -1.53 17.02
N ASN A 41 -14.10 -1.19 18.08
CA ASN A 41 -14.07 0.15 18.65
C ASN A 41 -12.77 0.34 19.43
N PHE A 42 -12.05 1.42 19.12
CA PHE A 42 -10.80 1.76 19.81
C PHE A 42 -11.03 2.19 21.26
N THR A 43 -12.03 3.02 21.47
CA THR A 43 -12.42 3.60 22.76
C THR A 43 -13.80 3.09 23.17
N SER A 44 -14.11 3.20 24.45
CA SER A 44 -15.47 2.97 24.97
C SER A 44 -16.51 3.71 24.13
N TYR A 45 -17.66 3.06 23.96
CA TYR A 45 -18.81 3.65 23.29
C TYR A 45 -20.07 3.33 24.09
N ASN A 46 -20.76 4.38 24.51
CA ASN A 46 -22.04 4.30 25.17
C ASN A 46 -23.16 4.34 24.12
N ASP A 47 -23.72 3.18 23.80
CA ASP A 47 -24.96 3.12 23.02
C ASP A 47 -26.12 3.50 23.94
N ARG A 48 -26.98 4.43 23.52
CA ARG A 48 -27.96 5.17 24.34
C ARG A 48 -28.97 4.26 25.07
N GLY A 49 -28.54 3.59 26.14
CA GLY A 49 -29.35 2.66 26.95
C GLY A 49 -28.69 1.31 27.30
N ALA A 50 -27.47 1.01 26.86
CA ALA A 50 -26.70 -0.19 27.26
C ALA A 50 -25.52 0.17 28.18
N SER A 51 -25.02 -0.80 28.95
CA SER A 51 -23.80 -0.64 29.74
C SER A 51 -22.62 -0.21 28.85
N ASP A 52 -21.73 0.60 29.40
CA ASP A 52 -20.54 1.10 28.68
C ASP A 52 -19.68 -0.10 28.26
N GLN A 53 -19.58 -0.36 26.96
CA GLN A 53 -18.73 -1.43 26.47
C GLN A 53 -17.30 -0.91 26.36
N PRO A 54 -16.32 -1.54 27.04
CA PRO A 54 -14.95 -1.08 27.00
C PRO A 54 -14.38 -1.18 25.58
N GLY A 55 -13.64 -0.15 25.19
CA GLY A 55 -12.95 -0.14 23.91
C GLY A 55 -11.72 -1.04 23.91
N LEU A 56 -11.18 -1.32 22.72
CA LEU A 56 -9.96 -2.12 22.57
C LEU A 56 -8.79 -1.61 23.45
N PHE A 57 -8.64 -0.30 23.60
CA PHE A 57 -7.54 0.27 24.40
C PHE A 57 -7.72 0.01 25.90
N GLU A 58 -8.93 0.13 26.42
CA GLU A 58 -9.28 -0.11 27.83
C GLU A 58 -9.28 -1.61 28.15
N MET A 59 -9.58 -2.45 27.17
CA MET A 59 -9.45 -3.90 27.32
C MET A 59 -7.97 -4.31 27.42
N VAL A 60 -7.10 -3.79 26.54
CA VAL A 60 -5.68 -4.20 26.49
C VAL A 60 -4.85 -3.57 27.61
N ARG A 61 -5.14 -2.33 28.00
CA ARG A 61 -4.41 -1.58 29.01
C ARG A 61 -5.33 -1.04 30.10
N ASP A 62 -4.86 -1.08 31.33
CA ASP A 62 -5.57 -0.49 32.47
C ASP A 62 -5.59 1.06 32.39
N HIS A 63 -6.26 1.68 33.36
CA HIS A 63 -6.34 3.13 33.51
C HIS A 63 -4.98 3.81 33.77
N HIS A 64 -3.95 3.03 34.14
CA HIS A 64 -2.58 3.50 34.29
C HIS A 64 -1.74 3.29 33.02
N GLY A 65 -2.27 2.62 32.00
CA GLY A 65 -1.58 2.33 30.75
C GLY A 65 -0.73 1.06 30.77
N THR A 66 -0.90 0.20 31.77
CA THR A 66 -0.13 -1.03 31.95
C THR A 66 -0.84 -2.22 31.33
N VAL A 67 -0.08 -3.14 30.73
CA VAL A 67 -0.58 -4.45 30.29
C VAL A 67 -0.32 -5.47 31.39
N HIS A 68 -1.37 -6.14 31.88
CA HIS A 68 -1.24 -7.19 32.88
C HIS A 68 -0.90 -8.53 32.22
N VAL A 69 0.30 -9.02 32.50
CA VAL A 69 0.81 -10.30 31.98
C VAL A 69 0.98 -11.27 33.14
N ASP A 70 0.27 -12.40 33.07
CA ASP A 70 0.39 -13.49 34.03
C ASP A 70 1.15 -14.67 33.42
N GLU A 71 1.97 -15.33 34.23
CA GLU A 71 2.61 -16.60 33.87
C GLU A 71 1.71 -17.76 34.28
N THR A 72 1.34 -18.60 33.30
CA THR A 72 0.56 -19.83 33.52
C THR A 72 1.38 -21.05 33.10
N ASP A 73 0.94 -22.26 33.49
CA ASP A 73 1.59 -23.53 33.07
C ASP A 73 1.66 -23.69 31.53
N GLN A 74 0.81 -22.97 30.78
CA GLN A 74 0.75 -22.98 29.32
C GLN A 74 1.49 -21.81 28.66
N GLY A 75 2.14 -20.94 29.46
CA GLY A 75 2.91 -19.77 29.00
C GLY A 75 2.35 -18.43 29.49
N ARG A 76 2.88 -17.33 28.93
CA ARG A 76 2.47 -15.95 29.25
C ARG A 76 1.12 -15.62 28.63
N VAL A 77 0.20 -15.07 29.43
CA VAL A 77 -1.16 -14.71 29.02
C VAL A 77 -1.44 -13.26 29.43
N VAL A 78 -2.09 -12.51 28.54
CA VAL A 78 -2.57 -11.15 28.81
C VAL A 78 -4.02 -11.24 29.26
N LYS A 79 -4.32 -10.73 30.46
CA LYS A 79 -5.68 -10.61 30.97
C LYS A 79 -6.30 -9.28 30.55
N PHE A 80 -7.55 -9.32 30.13
CA PHE A 80 -8.31 -8.14 29.75
C PHE A 80 -9.73 -8.20 30.30
N GLN A 81 -10.31 -7.02 30.55
CA GLN A 81 -11.67 -6.89 31.05
C GLN A 81 -12.68 -7.18 29.93
N THR A 82 -13.64 -8.08 30.17
CA THR A 82 -14.76 -8.33 29.25
C THR A 82 -16.06 -7.72 29.77
N SER A 83 -16.95 -7.32 28.85
CA SER A 83 -18.20 -6.57 29.13
C SER A 83 -19.35 -7.37 29.74
N ASP A 84 -19.16 -8.65 30.08
CA ASP A 84 -20.24 -9.51 30.55
C ASP A 84 -20.52 -9.29 32.06
N GLU A 85 -21.21 -8.19 32.36
CA GLU A 85 -21.89 -7.98 33.65
C GLU A 85 -23.42 -8.14 33.49
N ALA A 86 -23.87 -9.38 33.58
CA ALA A 86 -25.23 -9.68 34.02
C ALA A 86 -25.15 -10.76 35.10
N HIS A 87 -25.07 -10.29 36.35
CA HIS A 87 -25.07 -11.03 37.63
C HIS A 87 -23.71 -11.13 38.31
N GLY A 88 -23.61 -10.46 39.46
CA GLY A 88 -22.41 -10.36 40.26
C GLY A 88 -21.90 -11.71 40.78
N SER A 89 -20.61 -11.67 41.16
CA SER A 89 -19.74 -12.74 41.68
C SER A 89 -18.97 -13.55 40.63
N ASP A 90 -18.16 -12.87 39.82
CA ASP A 90 -16.74 -13.18 39.53
C ASP A 90 -16.32 -12.28 38.35
N GLU A 91 -15.23 -11.51 38.48
CA GLU A 91 -14.64 -10.78 37.35
C GLU A 91 -14.24 -11.80 36.28
N SER A 92 -15.04 -11.96 35.22
CA SER A 92 -14.63 -12.78 34.08
C SER A 92 -13.54 -12.03 33.31
N HIS A 93 -12.29 -12.40 33.57
CA HIS A 93 -11.14 -11.90 32.80
C HIS A 93 -11.03 -12.70 31.51
N GLY A 94 -11.30 -12.06 30.37
CA GLY A 94 -10.88 -12.58 29.09
C GLY A 94 -9.35 -12.72 29.09
N SER A 95 -8.83 -13.74 28.42
CA SER A 95 -7.40 -13.98 28.38
C SER A 95 -6.94 -14.33 26.98
N ILE A 96 -5.86 -13.70 26.52
CA ILE A 96 -5.26 -13.95 25.21
C ILE A 96 -3.80 -14.40 25.41
N PRO A 97 -3.35 -15.48 24.76
CA PRO A 97 -1.94 -15.86 24.78
C PRO A 97 -1.06 -14.69 24.32
N TYR A 98 0.01 -14.39 25.04
CA TYR A 98 0.88 -13.25 24.76
C TYR A 98 1.40 -13.24 23.32
N TRP A 99 1.83 -14.39 22.83
CA TRP A 99 2.34 -14.55 21.46
C TRP A 99 1.28 -14.25 20.40
N LEU A 100 0.00 -14.51 20.70
CA LEU A 100 -1.11 -14.26 19.79
C LEU A 100 -1.39 -12.75 19.67
N LEU A 101 -1.27 -12.01 20.77
CA LEU A 101 -1.34 -10.54 20.75
C LEU A 101 -0.15 -9.93 19.99
N VAL A 102 1.06 -10.48 20.16
CA VAL A 102 2.23 -10.10 19.33
C VAL A 102 1.96 -10.36 17.85
N ALA A 103 1.43 -11.55 17.50
CA ALA A 103 1.07 -11.88 16.12
C ALA A 103 -0.01 -10.95 15.55
N ALA A 104 -1.00 -10.56 16.36
CA ALA A 104 -2.00 -9.57 15.99
C ALA A 104 -1.36 -8.22 15.66
N GLY A 105 -0.49 -7.73 16.55
CA GLY A 105 0.24 -6.47 16.37
C GLY A 105 1.13 -6.48 15.11
N LEU A 106 1.87 -7.57 14.88
CA LEU A 106 2.66 -7.76 13.66
C LEU A 106 1.80 -7.83 12.39
N GLY A 107 0.63 -8.46 12.46
CA GLY A 107 -0.35 -8.49 11.37
C GLY A 107 -0.85 -7.09 11.02
N ILE A 108 -1.26 -6.31 12.03
CA ILE A 108 -1.65 -4.90 11.83
C ILE A 108 -0.50 -4.10 11.22
N PHE A 109 0.72 -4.27 11.75
CA PHE A 109 1.91 -3.60 11.24
C PHE A 109 2.24 -3.98 9.78
N ALA A 110 2.00 -5.22 9.35
CA ALA A 110 2.19 -5.63 7.96
C ALA A 110 1.33 -4.79 6.98
N GLY A 111 0.12 -4.40 7.39
CA GLY A 111 -0.71 -3.43 6.67
C GLY A 111 -0.04 -2.06 6.55
N CYS A 112 0.49 -1.56 7.67
CA CYS A 112 1.23 -0.31 7.71
C CYS A 112 2.43 -0.35 6.77
N VAL A 113 3.24 -1.42 6.82
CA VAL A 113 4.44 -1.62 5.96
C VAL A 113 4.12 -1.51 4.48
N GLY A 114 3.03 -2.15 4.03
CA GLY A 114 2.60 -2.09 2.63
C GLY A 114 2.25 -0.67 2.18
N LYS A 115 1.39 0.03 2.96
CA LYS A 115 0.88 1.36 2.62
C LYS A 115 1.93 2.46 2.73
N SER A 116 2.79 2.43 3.76
CA SER A 116 3.84 3.43 3.98
C SER A 116 5.19 3.05 3.35
N ALA A 117 5.20 2.08 2.43
CA ALA A 117 6.36 1.66 1.64
C ALA A 117 7.61 1.38 2.52
N GLN A 118 7.41 0.69 3.64
CA GLN A 118 8.51 0.29 4.52
C GLN A 118 9.19 -0.96 4.01
N PHE A 119 10.40 -1.23 4.47
CA PHE A 119 11.05 -2.52 4.29
C PHE A 119 10.15 -3.64 4.84
N PRO A 120 9.93 -4.75 4.10
CA PRO A 120 10.45 -5.12 2.78
C PRO A 120 9.52 -4.81 1.58
N LEU A 121 8.50 -3.98 1.74
CA LEU A 121 7.49 -3.68 0.71
C LEU A 121 7.68 -2.28 0.06
N GLN A 122 8.89 -1.73 0.07
CA GLN A 122 9.20 -0.37 -0.39
C GLN A 122 9.28 -0.19 -1.91
N THR A 123 9.43 -1.28 -2.68
CA THR A 123 9.86 -1.25 -4.09
C THR A 123 8.85 -0.64 -5.07
N TRP A 124 7.58 -0.51 -4.69
CA TRP A 124 6.55 0.01 -5.58
C TRP A 124 6.54 1.54 -5.67
N LEU A 125 6.94 2.24 -4.61
CA LEU A 125 6.78 3.69 -4.50
C LEU A 125 7.60 4.49 -5.54
N PRO A 126 8.86 4.11 -5.84
CA PRO A 126 9.63 4.79 -6.89
C PRO A 126 9.01 4.62 -8.28
N ASP A 127 8.43 3.45 -8.56
CA ASP A 127 7.80 3.15 -9.85
C ASP A 127 6.43 3.86 -9.99
N ALA A 128 5.77 4.19 -8.87
CA ALA A 128 4.56 5.01 -8.87
C ALA A 128 4.77 6.43 -9.44
N MET A 129 6.03 6.86 -9.63
CA MET A 129 6.40 8.12 -10.29
C MET A 129 6.15 8.14 -11.79
N GLU A 130 5.78 7.02 -12.40
CA GLU A 130 5.22 6.98 -13.76
C GLU A 130 3.84 7.70 -13.85
N GLY A 131 3.18 7.93 -12.71
CA GLY A 131 1.94 8.68 -12.63
C GLY A 131 2.09 10.20 -12.86
N PRO A 132 0.97 10.92 -13.04
CA PRO A 132 0.98 12.37 -13.12
C PRO A 132 1.48 13.01 -11.81
N THR A 133 2.26 14.08 -11.92
CA THR A 133 2.87 14.73 -10.75
C THR A 133 1.88 15.21 -9.69
N PRO A 134 0.68 15.74 -10.01
CA PRO A 134 -0.32 16.05 -8.98
C PRO A 134 -0.79 14.83 -8.19
N VAL A 135 -0.86 13.65 -8.83
CA VAL A 135 -1.18 12.38 -8.15
C VAL A 135 -0.03 11.99 -7.23
N SER A 136 1.21 12.13 -7.68
CA SER A 136 2.40 11.91 -6.84
C SER A 136 2.38 12.79 -5.59
N ALA A 137 2.06 14.09 -5.73
CA ALA A 137 1.93 14.99 -4.60
C ALA A 137 0.88 14.52 -3.58
N LEU A 138 -0.31 14.13 -4.04
CA LEU A 138 -1.39 13.65 -3.18
C LEU A 138 -1.05 12.33 -2.47
N VAL A 139 -0.66 11.32 -3.25
CA VAL A 139 -0.44 9.94 -2.77
C VAL A 139 0.77 9.85 -1.84
N HIS A 140 1.83 10.61 -2.10
CA HIS A 140 3.10 10.52 -1.37
C HIS A 140 3.19 11.49 -0.19
N SER A 141 2.27 12.44 -0.07
CA SER A 141 2.32 13.45 0.99
C SER A 141 1.17 13.30 1.99
N ALA A 142 -0.07 13.10 1.52
CA ALA A 142 -1.25 13.26 2.35
C ALA A 142 -2.10 12.00 2.55
N THR A 143 -2.18 11.09 1.57
CA THR A 143 -3.17 10.01 1.60
C THR A 143 -2.57 8.63 1.87
N MET A 144 -2.02 7.99 0.85
CA MET A 144 -1.73 6.55 0.88
C MET A 144 -0.62 6.20 1.88
N VAL A 145 0.52 6.88 1.77
CA VAL A 145 1.64 6.61 2.66
C VAL A 145 1.40 7.08 4.09
N ALA A 146 0.61 8.15 4.23
CA ALA A 146 0.21 8.69 5.53
C ALA A 146 -0.74 7.73 6.27
N ALA A 147 -1.60 7.01 5.56
CA ALA A 147 -2.52 6.05 6.15
C ALA A 147 -1.78 4.94 6.93
N GLY A 148 -0.64 4.46 6.43
CA GLY A 148 0.16 3.45 7.13
C GLY A 148 0.75 3.97 8.45
N VAL A 149 1.28 5.19 8.45
CA VAL A 149 1.83 5.84 9.67
C VAL A 149 0.72 6.17 10.66
N TYR A 150 -0.40 6.71 10.17
CA TYR A 150 -1.59 7.00 10.97
C TYR A 150 -2.13 5.75 11.65
N LEU A 151 -2.26 4.64 10.91
CA LEU A 151 -2.75 3.38 11.45
C LEU A 151 -1.83 2.84 12.55
N ALA A 152 -0.50 2.91 12.35
CA ALA A 152 0.46 2.53 13.37
C ALA A 152 0.38 3.43 14.62
N GLY A 153 0.24 4.74 14.44
CA GLY A 153 0.02 5.66 15.55
C GLY A 153 -1.30 5.40 16.27
N ARG A 154 -2.35 5.02 15.55
CA ARG A 154 -3.67 4.73 16.13
C ARG A 154 -3.69 3.43 16.93
N PHE A 155 -3.02 2.38 16.45
CA PHE A 155 -2.89 1.11 17.17
C PHE A 155 -1.74 1.09 18.20
N PHE A 156 -1.03 2.21 18.38
CA PHE A 156 0.09 2.31 19.32
C PHE A 156 -0.22 1.75 20.72
N PRO A 157 -1.39 2.02 21.34
CA PRO A 157 -1.72 1.48 22.67
C PRO A 157 -1.88 -0.05 22.67
N VAL A 158 -2.19 -0.67 21.54
CA VAL A 158 -2.37 -2.13 21.42
C VAL A 158 -1.03 -2.84 21.24
N PHE A 159 0.01 -2.14 20.79
CA PHE A 159 1.29 -2.75 20.50
C PHE A 159 2.07 -3.10 21.77
N LEU A 160 2.58 -4.33 21.77
CA LEU A 160 3.52 -4.83 22.77
C LEU A 160 4.96 -4.39 22.43
N PRO A 161 5.88 -4.39 23.41
CA PRO A 161 7.27 -3.93 23.20
C PRO A 161 7.99 -4.60 22.04
N GLU A 162 7.77 -5.89 21.78
CA GLU A 162 8.39 -6.61 20.65
C GLU A 162 7.87 -6.12 19.29
N VAL A 163 6.59 -5.75 19.22
CA VAL A 163 5.98 -5.17 18.01
C VAL A 163 6.54 -3.77 17.78
N LEU A 164 6.62 -2.95 18.83
CA LEU A 164 7.22 -1.61 18.78
C LEU A 164 8.69 -1.65 18.36
N LEU A 165 9.48 -2.59 18.89
CA LEU A 165 10.86 -2.80 18.49
C LEU A 165 10.98 -3.20 17.02
N THR A 166 10.08 -4.07 16.54
CA THR A 166 10.02 -4.47 15.13
C THR A 166 9.70 -3.27 14.23
N ILE A 167 8.75 -2.42 14.64
CA ILE A 167 8.41 -1.17 13.97
C ILE A 167 9.65 -0.25 13.90
N ALA A 168 10.36 -0.10 15.01
CA ALA A 168 11.54 0.76 15.11
C ALA A 168 12.67 0.31 14.17
N TYR A 169 13.04 -0.98 14.19
CA TYR A 169 14.06 -1.51 13.30
C TYR A 169 13.67 -1.44 11.83
N THR A 170 12.40 -1.72 11.52
CA THR A 170 11.89 -1.60 10.16
C THR A 170 11.98 -0.16 9.67
N GLY A 171 11.61 0.82 10.50
CA GLY A 171 11.76 2.25 10.22
C GLY A 171 13.22 2.65 10.00
N ALA A 172 14.14 2.19 10.88
CA ALA A 172 15.58 2.45 10.78
C ALA A 172 16.22 1.91 9.50
N ILE A 173 15.86 0.69 9.09
CA ILE A 173 16.33 0.09 7.83
C ILE A 173 15.77 0.89 6.65
N THR A 174 14.47 1.17 6.67
CA THR A 174 13.77 1.90 5.60
C THR A 174 14.38 3.28 5.38
N LEU A 175 14.58 4.04 6.46
CA LEU A 175 15.11 5.41 6.35
C LEU A 175 16.51 5.45 5.75
N PHE A 176 17.36 4.49 6.11
CA PHE A 176 18.75 4.44 5.68
C PHE A 176 18.88 3.95 4.24
N VAL A 177 18.23 2.83 3.90
CA VAL A 177 18.23 2.26 2.54
C VAL A 177 17.71 3.30 1.53
N ALA A 178 16.57 3.93 1.82
CA ALA A 178 15.99 4.89 0.89
C ALA A 178 16.85 6.15 0.74
N ALA A 179 17.46 6.64 1.82
CA ALA A 179 18.34 7.80 1.77
C ALA A 179 19.59 7.55 0.91
N THR A 180 20.20 6.37 1.00
CA THR A 180 21.37 6.02 0.18
C THR A 180 21.03 5.90 -1.31
N ILE A 181 19.85 5.37 -1.66
CA ILE A 181 19.40 5.34 -3.08
C ILE A 181 19.13 6.76 -3.59
N ALA A 182 18.53 7.62 -2.77
CA ALA A 182 18.27 9.02 -3.12
C ALA A 182 19.57 9.81 -3.42
N VAL A 183 20.74 9.37 -2.94
CA VAL A 183 22.04 10.01 -3.23
C VAL A 183 22.44 9.90 -4.71
N VAL A 184 22.05 8.83 -5.38
CA VAL A 184 22.48 8.56 -6.78
C VAL A 184 21.37 8.74 -7.82
N ALA A 185 20.10 8.88 -7.38
CA ALA A 185 18.97 9.08 -8.28
C ALA A 185 19.08 10.38 -9.10
N THR A 186 18.88 10.30 -10.41
CA THR A 186 19.01 11.44 -11.35
C THR A 186 17.68 12.06 -11.76
N ASP A 187 16.59 11.30 -11.70
CA ASP A 187 15.23 11.77 -11.92
C ASP A 187 14.71 12.57 -10.71
N ILE A 188 14.18 13.77 -10.97
CA ILE A 188 13.72 14.69 -9.92
C ILE A 188 12.59 14.11 -9.06
N LYS A 189 11.62 13.38 -9.64
CA LYS A 189 10.51 12.75 -8.90
C LYS A 189 10.98 11.54 -8.12
N ARG A 190 11.90 10.73 -8.67
CA ARG A 190 12.45 9.57 -7.97
C ARG A 190 13.23 9.97 -6.72
N VAL A 191 14.01 11.05 -6.76
CA VAL A 191 14.66 11.61 -5.55
C VAL A 191 13.61 11.99 -4.50
N LEU A 192 12.51 12.64 -4.92
CA LEU A 192 11.42 13.00 -4.02
C LEU A 192 10.66 11.78 -3.47
N ALA A 193 10.54 10.70 -4.25
CA ALA A 193 9.91 9.45 -3.81
C ALA A 193 10.77 8.70 -2.78
N TYR A 194 12.06 8.51 -3.04
CA TYR A 194 12.96 7.86 -2.07
C TYR A 194 13.11 8.65 -0.78
N SER A 195 13.13 9.98 -0.87
CA SER A 195 13.11 10.79 0.33
C SER A 195 11.80 10.70 1.10
N THR A 196 10.66 10.46 0.44
CA THR A 196 9.40 10.14 1.12
C THR A 196 9.50 8.81 1.87
N ILE A 197 10.01 7.75 1.23
CA ILE A 197 10.28 6.46 1.92
C ILE A 197 11.15 6.71 3.15
N SER A 198 12.18 7.54 3.00
CA SER A 198 13.09 7.86 4.10
C SER A 198 12.39 8.58 5.25
N GLN A 199 11.59 9.63 4.98
CA GLN A 199 10.85 10.37 6.02
C GLN A 199 9.77 9.52 6.69
N LEU A 200 9.08 8.65 5.96
CA LEU A 200 8.14 7.70 6.57
C LEU A 200 8.87 6.73 7.50
N GLY A 201 10.09 6.30 7.13
CA GLY A 201 10.95 5.52 8.02
C GLY A 201 11.28 6.26 9.32
N TYR A 202 11.50 7.58 9.30
CA TYR A 202 11.63 8.38 10.53
C TYR A 202 10.36 8.34 11.38
N MET A 203 9.19 8.49 10.76
CA MET A 203 7.91 8.49 11.49
C MET A 203 7.63 7.12 12.11
N MET A 204 7.87 6.03 11.38
CA MET A 204 7.72 4.67 11.89
C MET A 204 8.73 4.40 13.00
N LEU A 205 9.99 4.82 12.84
CA LEU A 205 10.99 4.74 13.89
C LEU A 205 10.50 5.46 15.16
N ALA A 206 10.03 6.70 15.05
CA ALA A 206 9.53 7.45 16.20
C ALA A 206 8.41 6.72 16.95
N ILE A 207 7.40 6.21 16.23
CA ILE A 207 6.31 5.43 16.80
C ILE A 207 6.84 4.17 17.50
N GLY A 208 7.77 3.44 16.87
CA GLY A 208 8.36 2.23 17.45
C GLY A 208 9.23 2.48 18.69
N LEU A 209 9.77 3.69 18.85
CA LEU A 209 10.54 4.10 20.03
C LEU A 209 9.68 4.69 21.16
N GLY A 210 8.36 4.70 21.01
CA GLY A 210 7.43 5.30 21.98
C GLY A 210 7.06 6.76 21.71
N GLY A 211 7.74 7.44 20.78
CA GLY A 211 7.46 8.83 20.38
C GLY A 211 6.37 8.93 19.32
N TRP A 212 5.19 8.36 19.57
CA TRP A 212 4.08 8.35 18.62
C TRP A 212 3.63 9.77 18.22
N ALA A 213 3.58 10.70 19.18
CA ALA A 213 3.23 12.10 18.95
C ALA A 213 4.25 12.79 18.04
N ALA A 214 5.56 12.53 18.23
CA ALA A 214 6.61 13.04 17.35
C ALA A 214 6.47 12.50 15.92
N GLY A 215 6.16 11.21 15.76
CA GLY A 215 5.90 10.58 14.46
C GLY A 215 4.72 11.20 13.72
N LEU A 216 3.58 11.39 14.39
CA LEU A 216 2.38 12.01 13.80
C LEU A 216 2.55 13.51 13.57
N PHE A 217 3.27 14.21 14.45
CA PHE A 217 3.62 15.61 14.26
C PHE A 217 4.46 15.79 13.00
N HIS A 218 5.47 14.94 12.79
CA HIS A 218 6.26 14.95 11.56
C HIS A 218 5.43 14.55 10.33
N LEU A 219 4.44 13.67 10.46
CA LEU A 219 3.54 13.32 9.37
C LEU A 219 2.80 14.55 8.81
N ILE A 220 2.31 15.43 9.68
CA ILE A 220 1.60 16.65 9.30
C ILE A 220 2.54 17.66 8.63
N THR A 221 3.70 17.94 9.23
CA THR A 221 4.67 18.88 8.63
C THR A 221 5.14 18.37 7.26
N HIS A 222 5.39 17.06 7.17
CA HIS A 222 5.76 16.37 5.94
C HIS A 222 4.72 16.50 4.83
N ALA A 223 3.43 16.40 5.14
CA ALA A 223 2.38 16.57 4.14
C ALA A 223 2.49 17.93 3.43
N PHE A 224 2.80 19.01 4.15
CA PHE A 224 2.97 20.34 3.56
C PHE A 224 4.23 20.46 2.72
N PHE A 225 5.42 20.21 3.30
CA PHE A 225 6.67 20.43 2.58
C PHE A 225 6.90 19.41 1.46
N LYS A 226 6.34 18.19 1.52
CA LYS A 226 6.38 17.25 0.39
C LYS A 226 5.44 17.64 -0.73
N SER A 227 4.21 18.04 -0.42
CA SER A 227 3.28 18.50 -1.45
C SER A 227 3.89 19.68 -2.20
N LEU A 228 4.53 20.61 -1.46
CA LEU A 228 5.28 21.73 -2.03
C LEU A 228 6.35 21.26 -3.01
N MET A 229 7.24 20.35 -2.60
CA MET A 229 8.34 19.88 -3.44
C MET A 229 7.86 19.08 -4.66
N PHE A 230 6.86 18.20 -4.50
CA PHE A 230 6.31 17.46 -5.63
C PHE A 230 5.64 18.38 -6.65
N LEU A 231 4.82 19.34 -6.21
CA LEU A 231 4.21 20.30 -7.11
C LEU A 231 5.24 21.25 -7.75
N ALA A 232 6.26 21.67 -7.00
CA ALA A 232 7.36 22.46 -7.55
C ALA A 232 8.16 21.66 -8.60
N SER A 233 8.40 20.36 -8.36
CA SER A 233 9.00 19.48 -9.38
C SER A 233 8.11 19.36 -10.61
N GLY A 234 6.78 19.35 -10.43
CA GLY A 234 5.81 19.37 -11.53
C GLY A 234 5.90 20.64 -12.36
N SER A 235 6.07 21.80 -11.70
CA SER A 235 6.34 23.07 -12.36
C SER A 235 7.62 22.99 -13.19
N VAL A 236 8.73 22.48 -12.62
CA VAL A 236 10.00 22.28 -13.35
C VAL A 236 9.82 21.38 -14.57
N ILE A 237 9.16 20.23 -14.41
CA ILE A 237 8.97 19.25 -15.50
C ILE A 237 8.14 19.86 -16.63
N VAL A 238 7.07 20.60 -16.30
CA VAL A 238 6.25 21.29 -17.31
C VAL A 238 7.03 22.40 -18.00
N GLY A 239 7.75 23.23 -17.23
CA GLY A 239 8.60 24.30 -17.76
C GLY A 239 9.77 23.79 -18.61
N CYS A 240 10.22 22.56 -18.39
CA CYS A 240 11.29 21.89 -19.15
C CYS A 240 10.73 20.90 -20.20
N HIS A 241 9.54 21.15 -20.77
CA HIS A 241 8.96 20.32 -21.85
C HIS A 241 8.92 18.80 -21.55
N HIS A 242 8.54 18.44 -20.33
CA HIS A 242 8.44 17.07 -19.81
C HIS A 242 9.77 16.36 -19.53
N GLU A 243 10.89 17.08 -19.53
CA GLU A 243 12.18 16.56 -19.06
C GLU A 243 12.17 16.37 -17.53
N GLN A 244 12.64 15.21 -17.07
CA GLN A 244 12.66 14.80 -15.66
C GLN A 244 14.07 14.58 -15.12
N GLU A 245 15.05 14.36 -16.01
CA GLU A 245 16.43 14.09 -15.65
C GLU A 245 17.16 15.38 -15.27
N MET A 246 17.56 15.48 -14.01
CA MET A 246 18.25 16.68 -13.51
C MET A 246 19.63 16.89 -14.16
N THR A 247 20.19 15.85 -14.79
CA THR A 247 21.48 15.89 -15.50
C THR A 247 21.46 16.78 -16.74
N ARG A 248 20.27 17.04 -17.31
CA ARG A 248 20.07 17.99 -18.42
C ARG A 248 19.70 19.39 -17.97
N MET A 249 19.30 19.55 -16.70
CA MET A 249 18.88 20.82 -16.12
C MET A 249 20.08 21.65 -15.64
N GLY A 250 19.84 22.88 -15.18
CA GLY A 250 20.84 23.76 -14.58
C GLY A 250 20.46 25.23 -14.71
N GLY A 251 20.81 26.05 -13.72
CA GLY A 251 20.61 27.50 -13.77
C GLY A 251 19.15 27.99 -13.79
N LEU A 252 18.17 27.10 -13.58
CA LEU A 252 16.73 27.40 -13.74
C LEU A 252 16.21 28.49 -12.80
N ARG A 253 16.93 28.83 -11.71
CA ARG A 253 16.50 29.91 -10.78
C ARG A 253 16.25 31.25 -11.47
N LYS A 254 16.93 31.51 -12.60
CA LYS A 254 16.78 32.76 -13.36
C LYS A 254 15.52 32.78 -14.22
N LYS A 255 15.04 31.62 -14.67
CA LYS A 255 13.85 31.45 -15.53
C LYS A 255 12.58 31.19 -14.71
N MET A 256 12.72 30.48 -13.59
CA MET A 256 11.61 30.05 -12.72
C MET A 256 11.90 30.41 -11.25
N PRO A 257 11.97 31.71 -10.89
CA PRO A 257 12.35 32.13 -9.55
C PRO A 257 11.35 31.69 -8.47
N ILE A 258 10.05 31.74 -8.76
CA ILE A 258 9.02 31.39 -7.78
C ILE A 258 9.12 29.89 -7.47
N THR A 259 9.20 29.06 -8.52
CA THR A 259 9.38 27.61 -8.36
C THR A 259 10.69 27.27 -7.65
N ALA A 260 11.79 27.97 -7.95
CA ALA A 260 13.09 27.73 -7.32
C ALA A 260 13.10 28.04 -5.81
N TYR A 261 12.52 29.18 -5.40
CA TYR A 261 12.50 29.58 -3.99
C TYR A 261 11.47 28.80 -3.17
N THR A 262 10.31 28.47 -3.74
CA THR A 262 9.32 27.61 -3.09
C THR A 262 9.84 26.18 -2.91
N MET A 263 10.56 25.63 -3.89
CA MET A 263 11.30 24.37 -3.73
C MET A 263 12.36 24.49 -2.62
N LEU A 264 13.11 25.59 -2.56
CA LEU A 264 14.13 25.82 -1.53
C LEU A 264 13.53 25.79 -0.13
N VAL A 265 12.37 26.42 0.08
CA VAL A 265 11.64 26.37 1.35
C VAL A 265 11.32 24.92 1.75
N GLY A 266 10.84 24.11 0.80
CA GLY A 266 10.59 22.68 1.04
C GLY A 266 11.86 21.90 1.38
N VAL A 267 12.96 22.17 0.67
CA VAL A 267 14.29 21.57 0.90
C VAL A 267 14.82 21.91 2.29
N ILE A 268 14.76 23.18 2.71
CA ILE A 268 15.22 23.59 4.05
C ILE A 268 14.34 22.93 5.13
N ALA A 269 13.02 22.89 4.92
CA ALA A 269 12.09 22.26 5.86
C ALA A 269 12.41 20.76 6.04
N ILE A 270 12.52 19.96 4.98
CA ILE A 270 12.80 18.51 5.11
C ILE A 270 14.20 18.21 5.69
N CYS A 271 15.16 19.10 5.51
CA CYS A 271 16.48 18.95 6.13
C CYS A 271 16.45 19.16 7.64
N GLY A 272 15.40 19.80 8.17
CA GLY A 272 15.33 20.19 9.57
C GLY A 272 16.33 21.29 9.91
N LEU A 273 16.63 22.17 8.95
CA LEU A 273 17.50 23.31 9.21
C LEU A 273 16.70 24.45 9.84
N ALA A 274 17.23 25.00 10.94
CA ALA A 274 16.77 26.26 11.50
C ALA A 274 17.74 27.38 11.13
N ILE A 275 17.22 28.61 10.99
CA ILE A 275 18.03 29.82 10.98
C ILE A 275 17.84 30.45 12.36
N PRO A 276 18.78 30.27 13.30
CA PRO A 276 18.67 30.91 14.60
C PRO A 276 18.70 32.42 14.41
N TRP A 277 17.62 33.12 14.78
CA TRP A 277 17.54 34.58 14.60
C TRP A 277 18.59 35.29 15.47
N THR A 278 18.91 34.67 16.61
CA THR A 278 20.00 35.02 17.52
C THR A 278 21.38 35.10 16.86
N TRP A 279 21.61 34.39 15.74
CA TRP A 279 22.89 34.38 15.01
C TRP A 279 22.90 35.36 13.83
N ALA A 280 21.74 35.71 13.28
CA ALA A 280 21.62 36.61 12.13
C ALA A 280 21.42 38.08 12.54
N VAL A 281 20.68 38.36 13.61
CA VAL A 281 20.42 39.72 14.13
C VAL A 281 20.38 39.68 15.67
N PRO A 282 21.53 39.81 16.36
CA PRO A 282 21.61 39.73 17.83
C PRO A 282 20.77 40.79 18.59
N SER A 283 20.32 41.85 17.91
CA SER A 283 19.59 42.98 18.49
C SER A 283 18.07 42.79 18.59
N ILE A 284 17.51 41.72 18.02
CA ILE A 284 16.09 41.39 18.14
C ILE A 284 16.00 40.11 18.99
N ALA A 285 15.95 40.29 20.31
CA ALA A 285 15.68 39.23 21.28
C ALA A 285 14.18 38.92 21.35
N SER A 286 13.54 38.70 20.20
CA SER A 286 12.24 38.04 20.20
C SER A 286 12.54 36.55 20.21
N GLY A 287 12.04 35.79 21.20
CA GLY A 287 12.22 34.33 21.34
C GLY A 287 11.57 33.50 20.23
N TRP A 288 11.65 33.98 18.99
CA TRP A 288 11.10 33.43 17.77
C TRP A 288 12.29 33.08 16.88
N ASP A 289 12.90 31.92 17.11
CA ASP A 289 13.77 31.35 16.08
C ASP A 289 12.89 31.03 14.86
N ILE A 290 13.26 31.52 13.68
CA ILE A 290 12.60 31.10 12.43
C ILE A 290 13.10 29.69 12.12
N ALA A 291 12.50 28.73 12.80
CA ALA A 291 12.66 27.31 12.57
C ALA A 291 11.58 26.86 11.58
N PHE A 292 12.01 26.23 10.49
CA PHE A 292 11.07 25.61 9.56
C PHE A 292 10.36 24.44 10.25
N SER A 293 9.16 24.09 9.80
CA SER A 293 8.34 23.06 10.45
C SER A 293 9.05 21.69 10.62
N GLY A 294 9.95 21.36 9.70
CA GLY A 294 10.74 20.14 9.79
C GLY A 294 11.84 20.15 10.85
N TYR A 295 12.32 21.32 11.30
CA TYR A 295 13.26 21.41 12.43
C TYR A 295 12.60 20.86 13.69
N HIS A 296 11.48 21.43 14.10
CA HIS A 296 10.77 21.01 15.31
C HIS A 296 10.35 19.53 15.28
N SER A 297 9.82 19.08 14.15
CA SER A 297 9.31 17.71 14.06
C SER A 297 10.39 16.65 13.96
N LYS A 298 11.51 16.93 13.28
CA LYS A 298 12.63 15.99 13.19
C LYS A 298 13.46 15.96 14.46
N ASP A 299 13.60 17.11 15.14
CA ASP A 299 14.26 17.20 16.43
C ASP A 299 13.55 16.32 17.47
N ALA A 300 12.22 16.42 17.57
CA ALA A 300 11.41 15.56 18.45
C ALA A 300 11.64 14.05 18.22
N ILE A 301 11.82 13.62 16.96
CA ILE A 301 12.11 12.22 16.62
C ILE A 301 13.52 11.82 17.08
N VAL A 302 14.53 12.66 16.82
CA VAL A 302 15.92 12.37 17.20
C VAL A 302 16.08 12.43 18.72
N ALA A 303 15.36 13.33 19.41
CA ALA A 303 15.28 13.39 20.87
C ALA A 303 14.69 12.10 21.45
N THR A 304 13.56 11.64 20.91
CA THR A 304 12.98 10.34 21.29
C THR A 304 13.99 9.21 21.11
N ALA A 305 14.71 9.19 19.99
CA ALA A 305 15.69 8.15 19.71
C ALA A 305 16.90 8.19 20.64
N LEU A 306 17.37 9.38 21.02
CA LEU A 306 18.45 9.55 21.98
C LEU A 306 18.01 9.08 23.37
N THR A 307 16.83 9.48 23.83
CA THR A 307 16.29 9.04 25.12
C THR A 307 16.14 7.51 25.15
N TYR A 308 15.56 6.91 24.11
CA TYR A 308 15.43 5.47 24.01
C TYR A 308 16.79 4.74 24.04
N ALA A 309 17.80 5.28 23.36
CA ALA A 309 19.16 4.71 23.37
C ALA A 309 19.83 4.79 24.74
N ASN A 310 19.53 5.81 25.55
CA ASN A 310 20.02 5.91 26.93
C ASN A 310 19.32 4.91 27.86
N LEU A 311 18.01 4.72 27.69
CA LEU A 311 17.23 3.75 28.45
C LEU A 311 17.56 2.29 28.07
N ASN A 312 17.88 2.06 26.80
CA ASN A 312 18.15 0.73 26.24
C ASN A 312 19.47 0.72 25.43
N PRO A 313 20.66 0.70 26.07
CA PRO A 313 21.95 0.85 25.39
C PRO A 313 22.23 -0.18 24.27
N ILE A 314 21.67 -1.39 24.39
CA ILE A 314 21.76 -2.46 23.38
C ILE A 314 21.18 -2.00 22.03
N HIS A 315 20.18 -1.12 22.05
CA HIS A 315 19.47 -0.62 20.87
C HIS A 315 19.95 0.76 20.41
N SER A 316 21.15 1.19 20.81
CA SER A 316 21.73 2.49 20.45
C SER A 316 21.83 2.76 18.93
N LEU A 317 21.85 1.71 18.09
CA LEU A 317 21.78 1.86 16.63
C LEU A 317 20.54 2.63 16.16
N LEU A 318 19.43 2.52 16.89
CA LEU A 318 18.17 3.21 16.58
C LEU A 318 18.27 4.74 16.74
N PHE A 319 19.30 5.25 17.42
CA PHE A 319 19.64 6.67 17.45
C PHE A 319 20.59 7.08 16.32
N PHE A 320 21.62 6.28 16.02
CA PHE A 320 22.57 6.63 14.97
C PHE A 320 21.95 6.59 13.57
N ALA A 321 21.00 5.67 13.32
CA ALA A 321 20.32 5.55 12.02
C ALA A 321 19.61 6.85 11.58
N PRO A 322 18.68 7.45 12.37
CA PRO A 322 18.03 8.71 12.01
C PRO A 322 19.01 9.89 12.00
N LEU A 323 20.06 9.87 12.84
CA LEU A 323 21.05 10.94 12.87
C LEU A 323 21.89 10.98 11.59
N ILE A 324 22.53 9.87 11.21
CA ILE A 324 23.34 9.76 9.98
C ILE A 324 22.48 10.09 8.77
N THR A 325 21.25 9.57 8.75
CA THR A 325 20.32 9.80 7.65
C THR A 325 19.88 11.26 7.55
N ALA A 326 19.95 12.05 8.63
CA ALA A 326 19.60 13.46 8.58
C ALA A 326 20.62 14.22 7.72
N GLY A 327 21.89 13.87 7.84
CA GLY A 327 22.97 14.41 7.02
C GLY A 327 22.87 13.95 5.56
N ILE A 328 22.56 12.68 5.33
CA ILE A 328 22.33 12.15 3.97
C ILE A 328 21.12 12.84 3.32
N THR A 329 20.05 13.08 4.08
CA THR A 329 18.87 13.82 3.65
C THR A 329 19.21 15.22 3.20
N ALA A 330 19.96 15.95 4.03
CA ALA A 330 20.45 17.27 3.67
C ALA A 330 21.28 17.22 2.38
N PHE A 331 22.18 16.26 2.27
CA PHE A 331 23.02 16.11 1.08
C PHE A 331 22.21 15.91 -0.21
N TYR A 332 21.29 14.93 -0.27
CA TYR A 332 20.57 14.66 -1.52
C TYR A 332 19.51 15.73 -1.85
N MET A 333 18.95 16.41 -0.84
CA MET A 333 17.97 17.48 -1.07
C MET A 333 18.63 18.74 -1.60
N PHE A 334 19.75 19.15 -1.01
CA PHE A 334 20.53 20.25 -1.57
C PHE A 334 21.19 19.87 -2.90
N ARG A 335 21.57 18.60 -3.12
CA ARG A 335 21.98 18.12 -4.46
C ARG A 335 20.87 18.39 -5.46
N LEU A 336 19.63 17.94 -5.20
CA LEU A 336 18.49 18.16 -6.09
C LEU A 336 18.33 19.65 -6.43
N TRP A 337 18.38 20.52 -5.41
CA TRP A 337 18.21 21.96 -5.62
C TRP A 337 19.36 22.58 -6.42
N PHE A 338 20.61 22.33 -6.05
CA PHE A 338 21.78 22.88 -6.74
C PHE A 338 21.89 22.37 -8.17
N TYR A 339 21.63 21.08 -8.39
CA TYR A 339 21.76 20.47 -9.70
C TYR A 339 20.67 20.98 -10.67
N THR A 340 19.47 21.28 -10.16
CA THR A 340 18.34 21.78 -10.97
C THR A 340 18.39 23.29 -11.19
N PHE A 341 18.60 24.08 -10.14
CA PHE A 341 18.36 25.54 -10.16
C PHE A 341 19.62 26.40 -10.16
N ALA A 342 20.75 25.88 -9.68
CA ALA A 342 22.01 26.62 -9.59
C ALA A 342 22.95 26.28 -10.76
N GLY A 343 24.08 26.99 -10.81
CA GLY A 343 25.10 26.81 -11.84
C GLY A 343 24.69 27.31 -13.23
N GLU A 344 25.39 26.78 -14.24
CA GLU A 344 25.16 27.05 -15.65
C GLU A 344 24.21 26.00 -16.26
N PRO A 345 23.43 26.37 -17.28
CA PRO A 345 22.59 25.42 -18.00
C PRO A 345 23.45 24.35 -18.68
N ARG A 346 23.10 23.08 -18.46
CA ARG A 346 23.79 21.94 -19.10
C ARG A 346 23.25 21.66 -20.50
N ASP A 347 21.96 21.90 -20.69
CA ASP A 347 21.28 21.88 -21.98
C ASP A 347 20.75 23.29 -22.27
N GLN A 348 21.37 23.97 -23.23
CA GLN A 348 21.06 25.37 -23.53
C GLN A 348 19.69 25.52 -24.21
N GLU A 349 19.33 24.59 -25.10
CA GLU A 349 18.05 24.61 -25.81
C GLU A 349 16.89 24.42 -24.83
N LEU A 350 17.03 23.49 -23.89
CA LEU A 350 16.07 23.28 -22.81
C LEU A 350 15.90 24.54 -21.95
N TYR A 351 17.01 25.17 -21.59
CA TYR A 351 17.02 26.38 -20.76
C TYR A 351 16.35 27.58 -21.44
N ASP A 352 16.58 27.75 -22.73
CA ASP A 352 16.09 28.92 -23.46
C ASP A 352 14.57 28.93 -23.59
N HIS A 353 13.97 27.77 -23.83
CA HIS A 353 12.52 27.59 -23.92
C HIS A 353 11.83 27.47 -22.55
N CYS A 354 12.59 27.28 -21.47
CA CYS A 354 12.06 27.19 -20.12
C CYS A 354 11.49 28.51 -19.63
N HIS A 355 10.30 28.46 -19.02
CA HIS A 355 9.62 29.60 -18.42
C HIS A 355 8.89 29.20 -17.14
N GLU A 356 8.59 30.19 -16.29
CA GLU A 356 7.81 29.98 -15.08
C GLU A 356 6.40 29.45 -15.40
N SER A 357 5.86 28.64 -14.49
CA SER A 357 4.53 28.08 -14.64
C SER A 357 3.42 29.13 -14.44
N PRO A 358 2.22 28.92 -15.00
CA PRO A 358 1.09 29.83 -14.81
C PRO A 358 0.64 29.91 -13.34
N TRP A 359 -0.12 30.96 -13.02
CA TRP A 359 -0.59 31.23 -11.65
C TRP A 359 -1.36 30.07 -11.00
N VAL A 360 -2.07 29.28 -11.81
CA VAL A 360 -2.79 28.08 -11.36
C VAL A 360 -1.86 27.04 -10.72
N MET A 361 -0.59 27.01 -11.14
CA MET A 361 0.43 26.14 -10.55
C MET A 361 1.24 26.84 -9.46
N THR A 362 1.62 28.11 -9.64
CA THR A 362 2.48 28.81 -8.67
C THR A 362 1.74 29.27 -7.41
N GLY A 363 0.45 29.58 -7.50
CA GLY A 363 -0.38 29.97 -6.35
C GLY A 363 -0.38 28.92 -5.23
N PRO A 364 -0.71 27.65 -5.53
CA PRO A 364 -0.60 26.56 -4.56
C PRO A 364 0.80 26.38 -3.95
N LEU A 365 1.87 26.62 -4.71
CA LEU A 365 3.25 26.54 -4.18
C LEU A 365 3.49 27.59 -3.09
N LEU A 366 3.02 28.82 -3.27
CA LEU A 366 3.18 29.88 -2.28
C LEU A 366 2.42 29.57 -0.99
N VAL A 367 1.19 29.06 -1.11
CA VAL A 367 0.37 28.65 0.04
C VAL A 367 1.04 27.51 0.80
N LEU A 368 1.51 26.48 0.10
CA LEU A 368 2.20 25.36 0.73
C LEU A 368 3.56 25.76 1.34
N ALA A 369 4.28 26.69 0.72
CA ALA A 369 5.50 27.26 1.28
C ALA A 369 5.24 27.99 2.61
N PHE A 370 4.14 28.74 2.71
CA PHE A 370 3.73 29.35 3.98
C PHE A 370 3.50 28.29 5.06
N PHE A 371 2.74 27.24 4.77
CA PHE A 371 2.51 26.17 5.76
C PHE A 371 3.78 25.38 6.09
N ALA A 372 4.68 25.14 5.13
CA ALA A 372 5.95 24.49 5.38
C ALA A 372 6.84 25.27 6.38
N VAL A 373 6.64 26.58 6.51
CA VAL A 373 7.28 27.41 7.54
C VAL A 373 6.44 27.44 8.83
N ALA A 374 5.15 27.74 8.72
CA ALA A 374 4.33 28.18 9.84
C ALA A 374 3.57 27.06 10.59
N CYS A 375 3.38 25.87 10.01
CA CYS A 375 2.45 24.89 10.58
C CYS A 375 2.87 24.31 11.94
N ALA A 376 4.15 24.37 12.28
CA ALA A 376 4.73 23.81 13.50
C ALA A 376 5.37 24.88 14.39
N ILE A 377 4.89 26.13 14.30
CA ILE A 377 5.30 27.21 15.19
C ILE A 377 5.08 26.79 16.66
N GLY A 378 6.10 26.99 17.49
CA GLY A 378 6.09 26.59 18.90
C GLY A 378 6.54 25.14 19.16
N GLY A 379 6.79 24.34 18.11
CA GLY A 379 7.26 22.97 18.25
C GLY A 379 6.39 22.12 19.16
N GLU A 380 7.00 21.42 20.11
CA GLU A 380 6.29 20.58 21.10
C GLU A 380 5.40 21.38 22.06
N GLN A 381 5.71 22.67 22.28
CA GLN A 381 4.87 23.57 23.08
C GLN A 381 3.78 24.25 22.24
N GLY A 382 3.82 24.06 20.92
CA GLY A 382 2.86 24.64 19.99
C GLY A 382 1.50 23.95 20.03
N THR A 383 0.48 24.67 19.58
CA THR A 383 -0.90 24.18 19.54
C THR A 383 -1.05 22.88 18.77
N LEU A 384 -0.32 22.71 17.66
CA LEU A 384 -0.42 21.50 16.83
C LEU A 384 0.03 20.25 17.58
N PHE A 385 1.17 20.29 18.27
CA PHE A 385 1.68 19.14 19.03
C PHE A 385 0.78 18.85 20.24
N GLN A 386 0.32 19.89 20.94
CA GLN A 386 -0.59 19.73 22.07
C GLN A 386 -1.94 19.12 21.66
N LEU A 387 -2.50 19.49 20.50
CA LEU A 387 -3.73 18.86 19.99
C LEU A 387 -3.53 17.36 19.72
N LEU A 388 -2.34 16.97 19.28
CA LEU A 388 -2.01 15.55 19.11
C LEU A 388 -1.86 14.86 20.46
N SER A 389 -1.08 15.43 21.38
CA SER A 389 -0.81 14.83 22.69
C SER A 389 -2.00 14.85 23.65
N GLN A 390 -2.99 15.74 23.48
CA GLN A 390 -4.21 15.73 24.30
C GLN A 390 -5.06 14.47 24.11
N SER A 391 -4.86 13.73 23.02
CA SER A 391 -5.54 12.45 22.75
C SER A 391 -4.83 11.22 23.35
N GLU A 392 -3.85 11.45 24.24
CA GLU A 392 -2.99 10.41 24.80
C GLU A 392 -3.74 9.46 25.74
N THR A 393 -3.90 8.22 25.28
CA THR A 393 -3.97 7.07 26.19
C THR A 393 -2.57 6.84 26.75
N HIS A 394 -2.40 6.96 28.07
CA HIS A 394 -1.12 6.68 28.71
C HIS A 394 -0.67 5.25 28.36
N VAL A 395 0.55 5.11 27.86
CA VAL A 395 1.19 3.82 27.59
C VAL A 395 2.38 3.72 28.52
N GLN A 396 2.31 2.79 29.47
CA GLN A 396 3.42 2.46 30.37
C GLN A 396 4.10 1.16 29.95
N ASP A 397 5.28 0.94 30.54
CA ASP A 397 6.05 -0.27 30.35
C ASP A 397 5.26 -1.52 30.77
N VAL A 398 5.46 -2.59 30.00
CA VAL A 398 4.88 -3.89 30.35
C VAL A 398 5.75 -4.48 31.46
N ALA A 399 5.14 -4.78 32.62
CA ALA A 399 5.85 -5.35 33.76
C ALA A 399 6.58 -6.65 33.35
N GLY A 400 7.89 -6.71 33.63
CA GLY A 400 8.75 -7.85 33.25
C GLY A 400 9.32 -7.79 31.82
N SER A 401 9.03 -6.73 31.05
CA SER A 401 9.72 -6.45 29.78
C SER A 401 11.17 -6.02 30.01
N ALA A 402 12.08 -6.43 29.13
CA ALA A 402 13.47 -5.98 29.12
C ALA A 402 13.65 -4.62 28.40
N ILE A 403 12.57 -4.06 27.84
CA ILE A 403 12.56 -2.81 27.07
C ILE A 403 11.78 -1.76 27.86
N ASN A 404 12.44 -0.62 28.12
CA ASN A 404 11.83 0.55 28.75
C ASN A 404 11.47 1.60 27.70
N LEU A 405 10.24 2.10 27.72
CA LEU A 405 9.75 3.14 26.82
C LEU A 405 10.01 4.53 27.43
N PRO A 406 10.42 5.51 26.62
CA PRO A 406 10.69 6.86 27.09
C PRO A 406 9.39 7.58 27.48
N THR A 407 9.39 8.26 28.62
CA THR A 407 8.29 9.15 29.01
C THR A 407 8.45 10.53 28.39
N HIS A 408 7.36 11.32 28.36
CA HIS A 408 7.40 12.71 27.89
C HIS A 408 8.42 13.58 28.65
N THR A 409 8.60 13.34 29.95
CA THR A 409 9.60 14.05 30.76
C THR A 409 11.04 13.66 30.40
N ASP A 410 11.29 12.39 30.05
CA ASP A 410 12.61 11.93 29.65
C ASP A 410 13.03 12.51 28.30
N ILE A 411 12.09 12.63 27.36
CA ILE A 411 12.34 13.20 26.03
C ILE A 411 12.71 14.69 26.14
N ALA A 412 12.00 15.44 27.00
CA ALA A 412 12.26 16.86 27.22
C ALA A 412 13.70 17.12 27.73
N GLY A 413 14.25 16.21 28.54
CA GLY A 413 15.61 16.33 29.09
C GLY A 413 16.74 16.23 28.05
N PHE A 414 16.53 15.46 26.98
CA PHE A 414 17.53 15.23 25.93
C PHE A 414 17.30 16.04 24.65
N HIS A 415 16.18 16.77 24.56
CA HIS A 415 15.78 17.52 23.37
C HIS A 415 16.86 18.48 22.86
N GLY A 416 17.42 19.32 23.74
CA GLY A 416 18.45 20.28 23.35
C GLY A 416 19.73 19.63 22.80
N GLN A 417 20.15 18.49 23.36
CA GLN A 417 21.34 17.77 22.89
C GLN A 417 21.11 17.11 21.53
N ALA A 418 19.96 16.46 21.36
CA ALA A 418 19.56 15.83 20.11
C ALA A 418 19.46 16.84 18.96
N GLY A 419 18.83 17.99 19.21
CA GLY A 419 18.64 19.04 18.20
C GLY A 419 19.93 19.65 17.70
N VAL A 420 20.87 19.94 18.60
CA VAL A 420 22.21 20.44 18.22
C VAL A 420 22.92 19.41 17.34
N LEU A 421 22.89 18.13 17.71
CA LEU A 421 23.56 17.09 16.94
C LEU A 421 22.92 16.90 15.56
N ALA A 422 21.59 16.89 15.49
CA ALA A 422 20.85 16.80 14.24
C ALA A 422 21.16 17.99 13.31
N LEU A 423 21.19 19.21 13.85
CA LEU A 423 21.51 20.43 13.11
C LEU A 423 22.96 20.41 12.58
N LEU A 424 23.92 19.98 13.40
CA LEU A 424 25.33 19.84 12.98
C LEU A 424 25.46 18.85 11.81
N VAL A 425 24.83 17.68 11.90
CA VAL A 425 24.91 16.65 10.86
C VAL A 425 24.18 17.09 9.58
N ALA A 426 23.03 17.75 9.69
CA ALA A 426 22.33 18.33 8.54
C ALA A 426 23.14 19.48 7.89
N GLY A 427 23.80 20.31 8.70
CA GLY A 427 24.71 21.36 8.25
C GLY A 427 25.91 20.79 7.49
N LEU A 428 26.54 19.72 8.00
CA LEU A 428 27.63 19.02 7.32
C LEU A 428 27.18 18.42 5.98
N GLY A 429 26.00 17.79 5.93
CA GLY A 429 25.44 17.27 4.68
C GLY A 429 25.17 18.36 3.63
N THR A 430 24.62 19.49 4.08
CA THR A 430 24.39 20.69 3.25
C THR A 430 25.70 21.28 2.73
N LEU A 431 26.69 21.41 3.60
CA LEU A 431 28.03 21.90 3.26
C LEU A 431 28.69 20.99 2.22
N LEU A 432 28.63 19.68 2.42
CA LEU A 432 29.19 18.71 1.47
C LEU A 432 28.51 18.80 0.10
N ALA A 433 27.18 18.93 0.06
CA ALA A 433 26.45 19.14 -1.19
C ALA A 433 26.85 20.45 -1.88
N TYR A 434 27.03 21.53 -1.13
CA TYR A 434 27.50 22.81 -1.66
C TYR A 434 28.91 22.71 -2.24
N LEU A 435 29.85 22.10 -1.52
CA LEU A 435 31.23 21.92 -1.98
C LEU A 435 31.30 21.08 -3.25
N MET A 436 30.54 19.97 -3.31
CA MET A 436 30.54 19.07 -4.46
C MET A 436 29.81 19.62 -5.69
N TYR A 437 28.64 20.24 -5.52
CA TYR A 437 27.78 20.61 -6.65
C TYR A 437 27.84 22.09 -7.05
N CYS A 438 28.17 22.99 -6.12
CA CYS A 438 28.38 24.41 -6.44
C CYS A 438 29.86 24.73 -6.68
N ARG A 439 30.76 24.29 -5.80
CA ARG A 439 32.21 24.55 -5.97
C ARG A 439 32.94 23.52 -6.83
N ARG A 440 32.33 22.35 -7.07
CA ARG A 440 32.93 21.22 -7.80
C ARG A 440 34.25 20.72 -7.19
N THR A 441 34.37 20.81 -5.86
CA THR A 441 35.55 20.38 -5.10
C THR A 441 35.09 19.59 -3.88
N PRO A 442 35.22 18.25 -3.83
CA PRO A 442 35.76 17.35 -4.87
C PRO A 442 34.84 17.16 -6.08
N ASP A 443 35.40 16.77 -7.23
CA ASP A 443 34.63 16.48 -8.44
C ASP A 443 33.76 15.22 -8.23
N PRO A 444 32.42 15.33 -8.34
CA PRO A 444 31.52 14.19 -8.23
C PRO A 444 31.85 13.05 -9.21
N SER A 445 32.41 13.36 -10.38
CA SER A 445 32.74 12.37 -11.41
C SER A 445 33.85 11.41 -10.97
N LEU A 446 34.83 11.92 -10.21
CA LEU A 446 35.94 11.14 -9.67
C LEU A 446 35.46 10.23 -8.53
N ILE A 447 34.61 10.74 -7.65
CA ILE A 447 34.01 9.94 -6.56
C ILE A 447 33.19 8.79 -7.15
N LYS A 448 32.38 9.06 -8.19
CA LYS A 448 31.64 8.04 -8.90
C LYS A 448 32.54 6.94 -9.49
N ARG A 449 33.71 7.30 -10.03
CA ARG A 449 34.68 6.33 -10.56
C ARG A 449 35.35 5.51 -9.44
N GLN A 450 35.72 6.16 -8.34
CA GLN A 450 36.36 5.49 -7.21
C GLN A 450 35.42 4.48 -6.53
N PHE A 451 34.14 4.82 -6.40
CA PHE A 451 33.11 3.99 -5.76
C PHE A 451 32.15 3.38 -6.79
N ALA A 452 32.64 2.99 -7.98
CA ALA A 452 31.79 2.52 -9.08
C ALA A 452 30.86 1.37 -8.68
N ALA A 453 31.37 0.37 -7.95
CA ALA A 453 30.57 -0.77 -7.50
C ALA A 453 29.44 -0.37 -6.51
N THR A 454 29.75 0.50 -5.55
CA THR A 454 28.74 1.02 -4.61
C THR A 454 27.73 1.90 -5.33
N HIS A 455 28.19 2.75 -6.25
CA HIS A 455 27.32 3.58 -7.05
C HIS A 455 26.36 2.74 -7.90
N GLU A 456 26.85 1.69 -8.57
CA GLU A 456 26.04 0.76 -9.37
C GLU A 456 25.00 0.06 -8.50
N PHE A 457 25.41 -0.48 -7.35
CA PHE A 457 24.48 -1.11 -6.39
C PHE A 457 23.36 -0.17 -5.92
N LEU A 458 23.69 1.11 -5.67
CA LEU A 458 22.70 2.11 -5.29
C LEU A 458 21.80 2.53 -6.47
N VAL A 459 22.34 2.56 -7.69
CA VAL A 459 21.56 2.82 -8.92
C VAL A 459 20.56 1.68 -9.18
N GLU A 460 20.96 0.44 -8.93
CA GLU A 460 20.11 -0.76 -8.95
C GLU A 460 19.20 -0.86 -7.71
N LYS A 461 19.04 0.23 -6.95
CA LYS A 461 18.08 0.32 -5.83
C LYS A 461 18.30 -0.76 -4.76
N TRP A 462 19.57 -1.07 -4.44
CA TRP A 462 19.96 -2.19 -3.56
C TRP A 462 19.62 -3.59 -4.10
N ARG A 463 19.27 -3.72 -5.38
CA ARG A 463 18.91 -4.99 -6.05
C ARG A 463 17.68 -5.69 -5.47
N PHE A 464 16.84 -4.95 -4.73
CA PHE A 464 15.59 -5.49 -4.19
C PHE A 464 14.61 -5.88 -5.30
N ASP A 465 14.60 -5.16 -6.41
CA ASP A 465 13.74 -5.47 -7.55
C ASP A 465 14.11 -6.84 -8.16
N GLU A 466 15.41 -7.11 -8.40
CA GLU A 466 15.84 -8.43 -8.88
C GLU A 466 15.67 -9.54 -7.85
N LEU A 467 15.91 -9.23 -6.56
CA LEU A 467 15.72 -10.19 -5.48
C LEU A 467 14.26 -10.66 -5.41
N TYR A 468 13.30 -9.73 -5.47
CA TYR A 468 11.88 -10.07 -5.42
C TYR A 468 11.37 -10.74 -6.70
N ASP A 469 11.93 -10.36 -7.86
CA ASP A 469 11.67 -11.08 -9.10
C ASP A 469 12.10 -12.56 -8.99
N ALA A 470 13.31 -12.80 -8.49
CA ALA A 470 13.86 -14.14 -8.34
C ALA A 470 13.18 -14.96 -7.22
N MET A 471 12.88 -14.34 -6.08
CA MET A 471 12.30 -15.02 -4.91
C MET A 471 10.80 -15.28 -5.03
N PHE A 472 10.04 -14.38 -5.66
CA PHE A 472 8.58 -14.44 -5.65
C PHE A 472 7.98 -14.54 -7.05
N VAL A 473 8.34 -13.63 -7.96
CA VAL A 473 7.67 -13.52 -9.26
C VAL A 473 7.95 -14.74 -10.14
N ARG A 474 9.23 -15.12 -10.33
CA ARG A 474 9.59 -16.29 -11.16
C ARG A 474 9.03 -17.60 -10.62
N PRO A 475 9.15 -17.93 -9.30
CA PRO A 475 8.53 -19.15 -8.77
C PRO A 475 7.02 -19.18 -8.95
N VAL A 476 6.32 -18.06 -8.77
CA VAL A 476 4.87 -17.98 -9.01
C VAL A 476 4.55 -18.27 -10.48
N HIS A 477 5.32 -17.74 -11.43
CA HIS A 477 5.13 -18.07 -12.85
C HIS A 477 5.40 -19.54 -13.17
N VAL A 478 6.38 -20.18 -12.52
CA VAL A 478 6.61 -21.62 -12.66
C VAL A 478 5.40 -22.41 -12.18
N VAL A 479 4.86 -22.10 -10.99
CA VAL A 479 3.67 -22.75 -10.45
C VAL A 479 2.44 -22.49 -11.35
N ALA A 480 2.25 -21.25 -11.81
CA ALA A 480 1.17 -20.90 -12.73
C ALA A 480 1.26 -21.68 -14.06
N SER A 481 2.47 -21.91 -14.56
CA SER A 481 2.69 -22.72 -15.76
C SER A 481 2.28 -24.20 -15.57
N TRP A 482 2.42 -24.74 -14.35
CA TRP A 482 1.95 -26.08 -14.02
C TRP A 482 0.42 -26.16 -14.03
N PHE A 483 -0.25 -25.17 -13.42
CA PHE A 483 -1.71 -25.10 -13.46
C PHE A 483 -2.24 -24.91 -14.88
N THR A 484 -1.60 -24.05 -15.67
CA THR A 484 -1.93 -23.86 -17.09
C THR A 484 -1.73 -25.16 -17.88
N GLY A 485 -0.65 -25.89 -17.61
CA GLY A 485 -0.41 -27.20 -18.21
C GLY A 485 -1.41 -28.26 -17.79
N PHE A 486 -1.88 -28.23 -16.53
CA PHE A 486 -2.93 -29.12 -16.04
C PHE A 486 -4.28 -28.80 -16.70
N ASP A 487 -4.64 -27.52 -16.78
CA ASP A 487 -5.86 -27.04 -17.43
C ASP A 487 -5.92 -27.49 -18.89
N HIS A 488 -4.88 -27.18 -19.68
CA HIS A 488 -4.85 -27.52 -21.10
C HIS A 488 -4.72 -29.01 -21.42
N ARG A 489 -4.18 -29.84 -20.52
CA ARG A 489 -4.02 -31.28 -20.77
C ARG A 489 -5.15 -32.11 -20.19
N VAL A 490 -5.52 -31.82 -18.95
CA VAL A 490 -6.47 -32.62 -18.19
C VAL A 490 -7.88 -32.07 -18.36
N LEU A 491 -8.10 -30.79 -18.03
CA LEU A 491 -9.45 -30.21 -18.07
C LEU A 491 -9.95 -30.06 -19.50
N ASP A 492 -9.15 -29.46 -20.39
CA ASP A 492 -9.48 -29.38 -21.82
C ASP A 492 -9.56 -30.78 -22.47
N GLY A 493 -8.74 -31.73 -22.02
CA GLY A 493 -8.79 -33.12 -22.47
C GLY A 493 -10.12 -33.79 -22.15
N ILE A 494 -10.59 -33.64 -20.91
CA ILE A 494 -11.90 -34.13 -20.45
C ILE A 494 -13.02 -33.43 -21.21
N LEU A 495 -12.96 -32.10 -21.36
CA LEU A 495 -13.96 -31.31 -22.08
C LEU A 495 -14.08 -31.76 -23.55
N HIS A 496 -12.96 -31.92 -24.24
CA HIS A 496 -12.94 -32.43 -25.62
C HIS A 496 -13.44 -33.86 -25.73
N TRP A 497 -13.17 -34.73 -24.73
CA TRP A 497 -13.72 -36.07 -24.69
C TRP A 497 -15.24 -36.03 -24.59
N PHE A 498 -15.81 -35.26 -23.65
CA PHE A 498 -17.26 -35.08 -23.55
C PHE A 498 -17.87 -34.55 -24.85
N ALA A 499 -17.24 -33.55 -25.47
CA ALA A 499 -17.70 -32.99 -26.74
C ALA A 499 -17.71 -34.05 -27.86
N ARG A 500 -16.64 -34.85 -28.01
CA ARG A 500 -16.57 -35.93 -29.01
C ARG A 500 -17.60 -37.03 -28.75
N THR A 501 -17.80 -37.40 -27.49
CA THR A 501 -18.79 -38.41 -27.12
C THR A 501 -20.20 -37.89 -27.44
N GLY A 502 -20.49 -36.61 -27.15
CA GLY A 502 -21.75 -35.96 -27.52
C GLY A 502 -22.00 -35.98 -29.03
N VAL A 503 -21.02 -35.61 -29.84
CA VAL A 503 -21.11 -35.67 -31.31
C VAL A 503 -21.28 -37.10 -31.81
N THR A 504 -20.66 -38.07 -31.15
CA THR A 504 -20.81 -39.48 -31.51
C THR A 504 -22.25 -39.93 -31.23
N VAL A 505 -22.77 -39.67 -30.04
CA VAL A 505 -24.14 -40.01 -29.63
C VAL A 505 -25.17 -39.35 -30.53
N SER A 506 -25.00 -38.07 -30.90
CA SER A 506 -25.91 -37.40 -31.85
C SER A 506 -25.84 -38.02 -33.25
N GLY A 507 -24.67 -38.52 -33.66
CA GLY A 507 -24.53 -39.30 -34.89
C GLY A 507 -25.28 -40.64 -34.84
N TRP A 508 -25.32 -41.30 -33.68
CA TRP A 508 -26.12 -42.52 -33.47
C TRP A 508 -27.62 -42.23 -33.48
N ASP A 509 -28.04 -41.18 -32.78
CA ASP A 509 -29.42 -40.70 -32.74
C ASP A 509 -29.94 -40.39 -34.15
N ARG A 510 -29.17 -39.61 -34.93
CA ARG A 510 -29.49 -39.33 -36.33
C ARG A 510 -29.63 -40.59 -37.18
N ARG A 511 -28.73 -41.57 -37.03
CA ARG A 511 -28.82 -42.84 -37.77
C ARG A 511 -30.07 -43.64 -37.38
N PHE A 512 -30.42 -43.64 -36.10
CA PHE A 512 -31.62 -44.31 -35.61
C PHE A 512 -32.88 -43.66 -36.18
N ASP A 513 -32.93 -42.32 -36.19
CA ASP A 513 -34.05 -41.57 -36.77
C ASP A 513 -34.21 -41.85 -38.27
N GLU A 514 -33.14 -41.66 -39.06
CA GLU A 514 -33.14 -41.87 -40.52
C GLU A 514 -33.41 -43.33 -40.92
N SER A 515 -32.97 -44.31 -40.12
CA SER A 515 -33.08 -45.73 -40.49
C SER A 515 -34.34 -46.40 -39.95
N VAL A 516 -34.70 -46.11 -38.70
CA VAL A 516 -35.78 -46.80 -37.99
C VAL A 516 -37.05 -45.99 -38.06
N VAL A 517 -37.03 -44.73 -37.63
CA VAL A 517 -38.23 -43.89 -37.56
C VAL A 517 -38.73 -43.61 -38.98
N ASP A 518 -37.90 -42.99 -39.81
CA ASP A 518 -38.22 -42.73 -41.21
C ASP A 518 -38.44 -44.03 -42.00
N GLY A 519 -37.67 -45.08 -41.68
CA GLY A 519 -37.84 -46.41 -42.28
C GLY A 519 -39.24 -46.99 -42.05
N ILE A 520 -39.74 -46.93 -40.81
CA ILE A 520 -41.08 -47.40 -40.45
C ILE A 520 -42.15 -46.55 -41.14
N VAL A 521 -42.02 -45.22 -41.10
CA VAL A 521 -42.98 -44.31 -41.74
C VAL A 521 -43.06 -44.57 -43.25
N ASN A 522 -41.90 -44.68 -43.91
CA ASN A 522 -41.82 -44.98 -45.34
C ASN A 522 -42.36 -46.38 -45.67
N TRP A 523 -42.15 -47.36 -44.79
CA TRP A 523 -42.70 -48.70 -44.96
C TRP A 523 -44.24 -48.71 -44.87
N VAL A 524 -44.81 -48.01 -43.88
CA VAL A 524 -46.27 -47.87 -43.75
C VAL A 524 -46.85 -47.17 -44.98
N ALA A 525 -46.21 -46.11 -45.46
CA ALA A 525 -46.63 -45.41 -46.66
C ALA A 525 -46.61 -46.34 -47.90
N LYS A 526 -45.52 -47.08 -48.10
CA LYS A 526 -45.40 -48.07 -49.19
C LYS A 526 -46.46 -49.15 -49.10
N LYS A 527 -46.68 -49.74 -47.91
CA LYS A 527 -47.68 -50.80 -47.71
C LYS A 527 -49.10 -50.29 -47.94
N THR A 528 -49.41 -49.08 -47.49
CA THR A 528 -50.71 -48.44 -47.76
C THR A 528 -50.91 -48.24 -49.26
N GLN A 529 -49.88 -47.80 -49.98
CA GLN A 529 -49.95 -47.63 -51.43
C GLN A 529 -50.08 -48.97 -52.18
N GLU A 530 -49.37 -50.02 -51.76
CA GLU A 530 -49.50 -51.38 -52.30
C GLU A 530 -50.90 -51.94 -52.08
N VAL A 531 -51.47 -51.80 -50.88
CA VAL A 531 -52.85 -52.20 -50.57
C VAL A 531 -53.84 -51.42 -51.42
N GLY A 532 -53.66 -50.11 -51.56
CA GLY A 532 -54.49 -49.27 -52.42
C GLY A 532 -54.47 -49.72 -53.88
N ARG A 533 -53.28 -50.01 -54.43
CA ARG A 533 -53.12 -50.55 -55.80
C ARG A 533 -53.75 -51.94 -55.96
N SER A 534 -53.65 -52.79 -54.94
CA SER A 534 -54.31 -54.11 -54.94
C SER A 534 -55.83 -53.96 -54.94
N LEU A 535 -56.40 -53.12 -54.08
CA LEU A 535 -57.84 -52.87 -54.02
C LEU A 535 -58.39 -52.22 -55.30
N GLN A 536 -57.59 -51.41 -56.01
CA GLN A 536 -57.99 -50.88 -57.33
C GLN A 536 -58.29 -52.00 -58.34
N THR A 537 -57.62 -53.16 -58.25
CA THR A 537 -57.89 -54.29 -59.16
C THR A 537 -59.25 -54.96 -58.90
N VAL A 538 -59.86 -54.75 -57.74
CA VAL A 538 -61.22 -55.24 -57.41
C VAL A 538 -62.27 -54.53 -58.26
N GLN A 539 -62.02 -53.29 -58.67
CA GLN A 539 -62.91 -52.50 -59.53
C GLN A 539 -62.61 -52.75 -61.01
N THR A 540 -63.11 -53.87 -61.54
CA THR A 540 -62.85 -54.29 -62.94
C THR A 540 -63.76 -53.64 -63.99
N GLY A 541 -64.76 -52.86 -63.57
CA GLY A 541 -65.79 -52.28 -64.45
C GLY A 541 -66.82 -53.29 -65.00
N ARG A 542 -66.72 -54.57 -64.63
CA ARG A 542 -67.66 -55.61 -65.06
C ARG A 542 -68.89 -55.65 -64.14
N LEU A 543 -70.06 -55.22 -64.63
CA LEU A 543 -71.32 -55.22 -63.86
C LEU A 543 -71.65 -56.55 -63.17
N ARG A 544 -71.36 -57.68 -63.84
CA ARG A 544 -71.59 -59.03 -63.27
C ARG A 544 -70.80 -59.26 -61.97
N GLN A 545 -69.59 -58.73 -61.86
CA GLN A 545 -68.76 -58.88 -60.67
C GLN A 545 -69.31 -58.07 -59.48
N TYR A 546 -69.86 -56.88 -59.72
CA TYR A 546 -70.50 -56.09 -58.66
C TYR A 546 -71.78 -56.74 -58.13
N VAL A 547 -72.62 -57.30 -59.01
CA VAL A 547 -73.81 -58.06 -58.60
C VAL A 547 -73.41 -59.27 -57.74
N MET A 548 -72.36 -59.99 -58.14
CA MET A 548 -71.80 -61.09 -57.35
C MET A 548 -71.31 -60.62 -55.97
N PHE A 549 -70.59 -59.50 -55.87
CA PHE A 549 -70.15 -58.96 -54.59
C PHE A 549 -71.30 -58.52 -53.68
N ILE A 550 -72.37 -57.93 -54.23
CA ILE A 550 -73.57 -57.58 -53.47
C ILE A 550 -74.24 -58.85 -52.94
N ALA A 551 -74.45 -59.86 -53.79
CA ALA A 551 -75.06 -61.11 -53.38
C ALA A 551 -74.22 -61.82 -52.30
N LEU A 552 -72.91 -61.91 -52.50
CA LEU A 552 -71.99 -62.50 -51.52
C LEU A 552 -71.99 -61.69 -50.22
N GLY A 553 -71.96 -60.36 -50.30
CA GLY A 553 -72.05 -59.46 -49.15
C GLY A 553 -73.35 -59.62 -48.36
N VAL A 554 -74.50 -59.76 -49.02
CA VAL A 554 -75.80 -60.02 -48.37
C VAL A 554 -75.79 -61.39 -47.69
N VAL A 555 -75.29 -62.43 -48.36
CA VAL A 555 -75.18 -63.76 -47.76
C VAL A 555 -74.23 -63.74 -46.57
N THR A 556 -73.05 -63.13 -46.69
CA THR A 556 -72.09 -63.00 -45.59
C THR A 556 -72.65 -62.20 -44.43
N LEU A 557 -73.37 -61.10 -44.70
CA LEU A 557 -74.06 -60.32 -43.68
C LEU A 557 -75.13 -61.16 -42.98
N PHE A 558 -75.94 -61.91 -43.73
CA PHE A 558 -76.97 -62.78 -43.19
C PHE A 558 -76.38 -63.90 -42.32
N VAL A 559 -75.28 -64.51 -42.78
CA VAL A 559 -74.52 -65.51 -42.00
C VAL A 559 -73.92 -64.88 -40.75
N LEU A 560 -73.32 -63.69 -40.85
CA LEU A 560 -72.78 -62.97 -39.70
C LEU A 560 -73.88 -62.60 -38.69
N ILE A 561 -75.04 -62.16 -39.16
CA ILE A 561 -76.20 -61.86 -38.31
C ILE A 561 -76.66 -63.14 -37.62
N PHE A 562 -76.84 -64.25 -38.32
CA PHE A 562 -77.22 -65.52 -37.71
C PHE A 562 -76.16 -66.10 -36.75
N ALA A 563 -74.88 -65.92 -37.07
CA ALA A 563 -73.79 -66.42 -36.25
C ALA A 563 -73.55 -65.56 -34.99
N LEU A 564 -73.71 -64.23 -35.10
CA LEU A 564 -73.50 -63.29 -34.00
C LEU A 564 -74.78 -63.06 -33.17
N PHE A 565 -75.96 -63.29 -33.74
CA PHE A 565 -77.27 -63.10 -33.10
C PHE A 565 -78.23 -64.27 -33.36
N PRO A 566 -77.97 -65.50 -32.87
CA PRO A 566 -78.97 -66.56 -32.88
C PRO A 566 -80.10 -66.20 -31.88
N GLU A 567 -81.33 -65.98 -32.37
CA GLU A 567 -82.50 -65.71 -31.51
C GLU A 567 -82.80 -66.90 -30.59
N THR A 568 -83.07 -66.59 -29.32
CA THR A 568 -83.26 -67.48 -28.16
C THR A 568 -84.45 -68.42 -28.25
#